data_AF-A0A0N0XV91-F1
#
_entry.id   AF-A0A0N0XV91-F1
#
_cell.length_a   1.000
_cell.length_b   1.000
_cell.length_c   1.000
_cell.angle_alpha   90.00
_cell.angle_beta   90.00
_cell.angle_gamma   90.00
#
_symmetry.space_group_name_H-M   'P 1'
#
loop_
_entity.id
_entity.type
_entity.pdbx_description
1 polymer ?
#
loop_
_entity_poly.entity_id
_entity_poly.type
_entity_poly.pdbx_seq_one_letter_code
_entity_poly.pdbx_strand_id
1 'polypeptide(L)'
;MTTTYERIAGLLTEHLGVPEDIIRPDATLTDLELDSLSIVELSVIIQEEFGVELSEEDLKPTLGEFCRIVEQRRDGSEAMGADSSRQDVSTTPTRP
;
A
#
# COMPACT_ATOMS: atom_id res chain seq x y z
N MET A 1 8.95 -10.99 -11.44
CA MET A 1 7.77 -10.25 -10.97
C MET A 1 8.17 -9.67 -9.63
N THR A 2 8.67 -8.44 -9.63
CA THR A 2 9.07 -7.74 -8.40
C THR A 2 7.81 -7.36 -7.65
N THR A 3 7.75 -7.75 -6.38
CA THR A 3 6.65 -7.40 -5.47
C THR A 3 6.70 -5.91 -5.11
N THR A 4 5.57 -5.34 -4.68
CA THR A 4 5.51 -3.95 -4.18
C THR A 4 6.55 -3.73 -3.07
N TYR A 5 6.72 -4.71 -2.19
CA TYR A 5 7.73 -4.71 -1.14
C TYR A 5 9.16 -4.63 -1.69
N GLU A 6 9.54 -5.47 -2.65
CA GLU A 6 10.89 -5.42 -3.24
C GLU A 6 11.18 -4.08 -3.90
N ARG A 7 10.17 -3.48 -4.54
CA ARG A 7 10.33 -2.15 -5.15
C ARG A 7 10.52 -1.08 -4.08
N ILE A 8 9.72 -1.11 -3.00
CA ILE A 8 9.86 -0.17 -1.87
C ILE A 8 11.20 -0.35 -1.17
N ALA A 9 11.63 -1.59 -0.92
CA ALA A 9 12.93 -1.90 -0.34
C ALA A 9 14.09 -1.32 -1.18
N GLY A 10 14.02 -1.44 -2.51
CA GLY A 10 14.97 -0.79 -3.42
C GLY A 10 15.00 0.72 -3.23
N LEU A 11 13.83 1.37 -3.20
CA LEU A 11 13.75 2.83 -3.01
C LEU A 11 14.33 3.28 -1.67
N LEU A 12 14.10 2.51 -0.59
CA LEU A 12 14.70 2.76 0.72
C LEU A 12 16.24 2.71 0.65
N THR A 13 16.80 1.73 -0.05
CA THR A 13 18.27 1.62 -0.21
C THR A 13 18.85 2.71 -1.11
N GLU A 14 18.20 3.01 -2.23
CA GLU A 14 18.72 3.89 -3.29
C GLU A 14 18.56 5.38 -2.96
N HIS A 15 17.43 5.76 -2.35
CA HIS A 15 17.11 7.16 -2.06
C HIS A 15 17.36 7.53 -0.60
N LEU A 16 16.97 6.66 0.33
CA LEU A 16 17.07 6.94 1.77
C LEU A 16 18.34 6.37 2.41
N GLY A 17 19.10 5.55 1.68
CA GLY A 17 20.34 4.94 2.17
C GLY A 17 20.12 3.91 3.28
N VAL A 18 18.92 3.33 3.37
CA VAL A 18 18.60 2.31 4.38
C VAL A 18 19.32 1.00 4.02
N PRO A 19 20.04 0.36 4.96
CA PRO A 19 20.70 -0.92 4.73
C PRO A 19 19.71 -2.06 4.44
N GLU A 20 19.98 -2.89 3.43
CA GLU A 20 19.12 -4.04 3.13
C GLU A 20 19.03 -5.06 4.28
N ASP A 21 20.04 -5.10 5.16
CA ASP A 21 20.09 -6.03 6.30
C ASP A 21 19.08 -5.69 7.41
N ILE A 22 18.65 -4.42 7.52
CA ILE A 22 17.63 -3.99 8.47
C ILE A 22 16.23 -3.90 7.84
N ILE A 23 16.13 -3.96 6.49
CA ILE A 23 14.86 -3.90 5.79
C ILE A 23 14.09 -5.21 6.01
N ARG A 24 13.06 -5.13 6.84
CA ARG A 24 12.20 -6.27 7.17
C ARG A 24 10.72 -5.87 7.17
N PRO A 25 9.80 -6.79 6.85
CA PRO A 25 8.37 -6.49 6.85
C PRO A 25 7.84 -6.14 8.26
N ASP A 26 8.48 -6.65 9.31
CA ASP A 26 8.17 -6.36 10.71
C ASP A 26 8.97 -5.18 11.28
N ALA A 27 9.93 -4.61 10.53
CA ALA A 27 10.68 -3.44 10.94
C ALA A 27 9.76 -2.21 10.99
N THR A 28 10.00 -1.37 12.00
CA THR A 28 9.30 -0.09 12.14
C THR A 28 10.05 1.03 11.44
N LEU A 29 9.39 2.16 11.15
CA LEU A 29 10.08 3.33 10.57
C LEU A 29 11.31 3.74 11.40
N THR A 30 11.22 3.65 12.74
CA THR A 30 12.35 3.91 13.64
C THR A 30 13.44 2.84 13.56
N ASP A 31 13.08 1.58 13.35
CA ASP A 31 14.02 0.46 13.20
C ASP A 31 14.79 0.55 11.88
N LEU A 32 14.16 1.10 10.85
CA LEU A 32 14.76 1.44 9.56
C LEU A 32 15.59 2.73 9.59
N GLU A 33 15.77 3.33 10.77
CA GLU A 33 16.47 4.60 10.95
C GLU A 33 15.89 5.74 10.10
N LEU A 34 14.58 5.69 9.82
CA LEU A 34 13.89 6.74 9.06
C LEU A 34 13.52 7.90 9.96
N ASP A 35 14.16 9.04 9.71
CA ASP A 35 13.80 10.30 10.33
C ASP A 35 12.51 10.89 9.74
N SER A 36 11.93 11.88 10.42
CA SER A 36 10.71 12.56 9.95
C SER A 36 10.84 13.16 8.55
N LEU A 37 12.05 13.59 8.15
CA LEU A 37 12.33 14.09 6.80
C LEU A 37 12.36 12.95 5.77
N SER A 38 12.99 11.82 6.11
CA SER A 38 13.04 10.61 5.27
C SER A 38 11.64 10.03 5.04
N ILE A 39 10.74 10.12 6.03
CA ILE A 39 9.34 9.70 5.90
C ILE A 39 8.59 10.57 4.87
N VAL A 40 8.83 11.89 4.88
CA VAL A 40 8.25 12.82 3.90
C VAL A 40 8.83 12.58 2.51
N GLU A 41 10.12 12.29 2.40
CA GLU A 41 10.75 11.96 1.12
C GLU A 41 10.23 10.64 0.57
N LEU A 42 10.10 9.61 1.42
CA LEU A 42 9.50 8.33 1.07
C LEU A 42 8.09 8.50 0.50
N SER A 43 7.23 9.30 1.13
CA SER A 43 5.86 9.49 0.63
C SER A 43 5.82 10.16 -0.75
N VAL A 44 6.71 11.13 -1.01
CA VAL A 44 6.86 11.76 -2.32
C VAL A 44 7.34 10.76 -3.37
N ILE A 45 8.39 9.99 -3.07
CA ILE A 45 8.92 8.97 -3.99
C ILE A 45 7.84 7.93 -4.32
N ILE A 46 7.08 7.46 -3.32
CA ILE A 46 5.99 6.51 -3.54
C ILE A 46 4.88 7.12 -4.40
N GLN A 47 4.53 8.39 -4.17
CA GLN A 47 3.56 9.10 -4.99
C GLN A 47 4.04 9.20 -6.46
N GLU A 48 5.31 9.52 -6.69
CA GLU A 48 5.87 9.65 -8.05
C GLU A 48 6.03 8.29 -8.76
N GLU A 49 6.47 7.26 -8.05
CA GLU A 49 6.73 5.92 -8.61
C GLU A 49 5.46 5.09 -8.77
N PHE A 50 4.54 5.15 -7.79
CA PHE A 50 3.34 4.32 -7.75
C PHE A 50 2.05 5.09 -8.09
N GLY A 51 2.08 6.42 -8.11
CA GLY A 51 0.87 7.24 -8.30
C GLY A 51 -0.06 7.22 -7.08
N VAL A 52 0.46 6.86 -5.90
CA VAL A 52 -0.33 6.67 -4.67
C VAL A 52 -0.11 7.84 -3.71
N GLU A 53 -1.18 8.55 -3.38
CA GLU A 53 -1.16 9.54 -2.29
C GLU A 53 -1.26 8.84 -0.92
N LEU A 54 -0.31 9.15 -0.04
CA LEU A 54 -0.24 8.66 1.31
C LEU A 54 -0.45 9.82 2.30
N SER A 55 -1.38 9.63 3.23
CA SER A 55 -1.64 10.56 4.31
C SER A 55 -0.97 10.10 5.61
N GLU A 56 -0.92 10.96 6.63
CA GLU A 56 -0.36 10.61 7.95
C GLU A 56 -1.02 9.36 8.57
N GLU A 57 -2.29 9.09 8.26
CA GLU A 57 -3.04 7.90 8.69
C GLU A 57 -2.59 6.59 8.00
N ASP A 58 -1.94 6.72 6.84
CA ASP A 58 -1.40 5.63 6.03
C ASP A 58 0.02 5.26 6.43
N LEU A 59 0.70 6.14 7.18
CA LEU A 59 1.96 5.84 7.83
C LEU A 59 1.71 4.82 8.94
N LYS A 60 1.79 3.54 8.56
CA LYS A 60 1.70 2.41 9.48
C LYS A 60 3.00 2.25 10.26
N PRO A 61 2.93 1.69 11.48
CA PRO A 61 4.10 1.54 12.33
C PRO A 61 5.14 0.59 11.72
N THR A 62 4.72 -0.36 10.88
CA THR A 62 5.60 -1.35 10.25
C THR A 62 5.69 -1.19 8.73
N LEU A 63 6.84 -1.56 8.17
CA LEU A 63 7.09 -1.51 6.73
C LEU A 63 6.14 -2.44 5.95
N GLY A 64 5.86 -3.62 6.46
CA GLY A 64 4.97 -4.59 5.80
C GLY A 64 3.54 -4.07 5.69
N GLU A 65 3.03 -3.42 6.73
CA GLU A 65 1.72 -2.76 6.68
C GLU A 65 1.72 -1.58 5.73
N PHE A 66 2.78 -0.76 5.74
CA PHE A 66 2.93 0.35 4.80
C PHE A 66 2.91 -0.13 3.34
N CYS A 67 3.71 -1.14 3.01
CA CYS A 67 3.74 -1.74 1.66
C CYS A 67 2.37 -2.25 1.23
N ARG A 68 1.63 -2.87 2.15
CA ARG A 68 0.26 -3.36 1.89
C ARG A 68 -0.70 -2.22 1.56
N ILE A 69 -0.59 -1.08 2.23
CA ILE A 69 -1.42 0.10 1.96
C ILE A 69 -1.12 0.67 0.57
N VAL A 70 0.16 0.76 0.19
CA VAL A 70 0.57 1.19 -1.15
C VAL A 70 0.02 0.26 -2.21
N GLU A 71 0.16 -1.05 -2.01
CA GLU A 71 -0.38 -2.07 -2.92
C GLU A 71 -1.90 -1.98 -3.03
N GLN A 72 -2.61 -1.84 -1.90
CA GLN A 72 -4.06 -1.73 -1.88
C GLN A 72 -4.57 -0.46 -2.58
N ARG A 73 -3.84 0.66 -2.52
CA ARG A 73 -4.21 1.88 -3.26
C ARG A 73 -3.91 1.78 -4.75
N ARG A 74 -2.79 1.13 -5.12
CA ARG A 74 -2.45 0.82 -6.50
C ARG A 74 -3.52 -0.07 -7.15
N ASP A 75 -3.88 -1.16 -6.49
CA ASP A 75 -4.84 -2.17 -6.98
C ASP A 75 -6.30 -1.67 -6.83
N GLY A 76 -6.56 -0.85 -5.81
CA GLY A 76 -7.86 -0.26 -5.51
C GLY A 76 -8.37 0.76 -6.53
N SER A 77 -7.53 1.20 -7.49
CA SER A 77 -8.00 1.98 -8.65
C SER A 77 -8.69 1.10 -9.70
N GLU A 78 -8.50 -0.23 -9.68
CA GLU A 78 -9.21 -1.17 -10.56
C GLU A 78 -10.37 -1.91 -9.86
N ALA A 79 -10.52 -1.76 -8.53
CA ALA A 79 -11.54 -2.48 -7.73
C ALA A 79 -12.87 -1.73 -7.53
N MET A 80 -13.24 -0.80 -8.42
CA MET A 80 -14.63 -0.34 -8.53
C MET A 80 -15.23 -0.80 -9.88
N GLY A 81 -15.15 -2.11 -10.13
CA GLY A 81 -15.60 -2.74 -11.36
C GLY A 81 -15.99 -4.22 -11.24
N ALA A 82 -16.43 -4.68 -10.06
CA ALA A 82 -17.16 -5.91 -9.74
C ALA A 82 -16.91 -6.18 -8.25
N ASP A 83 -17.89 -6.15 -7.36
CA ASP A 83 -19.03 -7.04 -7.33
C ASP A 83 -20.10 -6.46 -6.38
N SER A 84 -21.37 -6.80 -6.63
CA SER A 84 -22.53 -6.55 -5.77
C SER A 84 -23.21 -5.17 -5.84
N SER A 85 -23.68 -4.81 -7.03
CA SER A 85 -24.95 -4.09 -7.15
C SER A 85 -26.14 -5.06 -7.01
N ARG A 86 -26.82 -4.93 -5.87
CA ARG A 86 -28.27 -4.78 -5.69
C ARG A 86 -29.21 -5.89 -6.22
N GLN A 87 -29.89 -6.51 -5.24
CA GLN A 87 -31.35 -6.60 -5.10
C GLN A 87 -32.19 -6.38 -6.35
N ASP A 88 -32.95 -7.41 -6.75
CA ASP A 88 -34.43 -7.48 -6.66
C ASP A 88 -34.96 -8.53 -7.64
N VAL A 89 -35.65 -9.56 -7.15
CA VAL A 89 -36.91 -10.03 -7.77
C VAL A 89 -37.74 -10.70 -6.68
N SER A 90 -38.48 -9.86 -5.98
CA SER A 90 -39.76 -10.30 -5.42
C SER A 90 -40.68 -10.58 -6.60
N THR A 91 -41.04 -11.83 -6.87
CA THR A 91 -42.34 -12.21 -7.47
C THR A 91 -42.52 -13.74 -7.48
N THR A 92 -43.60 -14.16 -6.85
CA THR A 92 -44.18 -15.51 -6.81
C THR A 92 -44.33 -16.14 -8.19
N PRO A 93 -44.18 -17.47 -8.33
CA PRO A 93 -44.96 -18.22 -9.30
C PRO A 93 -45.95 -19.18 -8.62
N THR A 94 -47.20 -18.97 -9.00
CA THR A 94 -48.43 -19.71 -8.66
C THR A 94 -48.55 -21.00 -9.49
N ARG A 95 -48.86 -22.13 -8.81
CA ARG A 95 -49.63 -23.33 -9.26
C ARG A 95 -49.04 -24.27 -10.32
N PRO A 96 -49.62 -25.47 -10.59
CA PRO A 96 -51.02 -25.91 -10.54
C PRO A 96 -51.54 -26.53 -9.24
#